data_AF-A0A9P7CE93-F1
#
_entry.id   AF-A0A9P7CE93-F1
#
_cell.length_a   1.000
_cell.length_b   1.000
_cell.length_c   1.000
_cell.angle_alpha   90.00
_cell.angle_beta   90.00
_cell.angle_gamma   90.00
#
_symmetry.space_group_name_H-M   'P 1'
#
loop_
_entity.id
_entity.type
_entity.pdbx_description
1 polymer ?
#
loop_
_entity_poly.entity_id
_entity_poly.type
_entity_poly.pdbx_seq_one_letter_code
_entity_poly.pdbx_strand_id
1 'polypeptide(L)'
;MLEDFDHKEERLISAENKQFTAAKHLEPGITLFIEPSLVSIPLPSKRHQRCNYCLSKAQLQCCSRCRSAYFCGNACFRNAWLHFHRVLCEPQATDNYVHVDTDQWLLERAALTLSSHYRMNKQQSPHLAFALKALKDTPNLCNNPPEWLERVAELLKPQDISTQELAVLYGQIQACIFPIFDFEHHMEQMAVGLYPITALHVKHSCRPNSAVVYKQGKQHLITIETIQPGDPITIAYVDMISNKKQRSEQLKKRFGKDYECTCARCIGNLSGIDVLLEKGDTIIPTEEQGREFVSRCIKEWSVLNMSRLVEQKDTWSPMQIMDLPPFAHFIGKIVLPDVHAATIGDKKRQQNLRAYVIEDKNNLLQRLPVAIESLSNVPQVSAFTTSTIHSAELVLIERIKAGKWVEASRCSLYLLVAYCLLYPPLHPKMAYHSLIFARSCWNALVEMELIGIQRKLEKVYAGGTRTWIEWAKVSVDLTFGRETGLWREVVELQWVFDREQKVKSCS
;
A
#
# COMPACT_ATOMS: atom_id res chain seq x y z
N MET A 1 15.57 15.17 21.47
CA MET A 1 14.75 15.06 20.23
C MET A 1 14.36 13.60 19.92
N LEU A 2 15.27 12.67 20.18
CA LEU A 2 15.05 11.22 20.35
C LEU A 2 15.48 10.74 21.75
N GLU A 3 15.99 11.64 22.60
CA GLU A 3 16.62 11.31 23.89
C GLU A 3 15.65 10.86 25.00
N ASP A 4 14.36 11.21 24.93
CA ASP A 4 13.38 10.84 25.97
C ASP A 4 12.49 9.63 25.60
N PHE A 5 12.64 9.09 24.39
CA PHE A 5 11.94 7.86 23.99
C PHE A 5 12.84 6.62 24.01
N ASP A 6 14.14 6.83 24.22
CA ASP A 6 15.15 5.82 23.97
C ASP A 6 16.06 5.61 25.18
N HIS A 7 15.48 5.10 26.25
CA HIS A 7 16.26 4.46 27.30
C HIS A 7 16.74 3.08 26.81
N LYS A 8 17.70 3.07 25.85
CA LYS A 8 18.75 2.06 25.58
C LYS A 8 19.05 1.74 24.10
N GLU A 9 18.32 2.24 23.10
CA GLU A 9 18.58 1.90 21.69
C GLU A 9 19.43 2.96 20.96
N GLU A 10 20.16 2.50 19.94
CA GLU A 10 20.99 3.35 19.09
C GLU A 10 20.11 4.22 18.20
N ARG A 11 20.33 5.54 18.22
CA ARG A 11 19.60 6.51 17.39
C ARG A 11 19.61 6.11 15.90
N LEU A 12 18.44 5.76 15.36
CA LEU A 12 18.28 5.30 13.96
C LEU A 12 18.12 6.46 12.97
N ILE A 13 17.50 7.56 13.41
CA ILE A 13 17.19 8.72 12.56
C ILE A 13 17.73 10.02 13.17
N SER A 14 18.12 10.94 12.30
CA SER A 14 18.44 12.33 12.61
C SER A 14 17.38 13.24 11.99
N ALA A 15 17.21 14.44 12.52
CA ALA A 15 16.29 15.43 11.97
C ALA A 15 17.04 16.71 11.70
N GLU A 16 17.25 17.01 10.42
CA GLU A 16 17.98 18.18 9.93
C GLU A 16 17.07 18.94 8.97
N ASN A 17 16.97 20.27 9.10
CA ASN A 17 16.13 21.10 8.22
C ASN A 17 14.66 20.61 8.10
N LYS A 18 14.06 20.19 9.22
CA LYS A 18 12.72 19.57 9.27
C LYS A 18 12.59 18.32 8.38
N GLN A 19 13.66 17.57 8.17
CA GLN A 19 13.64 16.32 7.40
C GLN A 19 14.32 15.20 8.17
N PHE A 20 13.73 14.01 8.17
CA PHE A 20 14.38 12.82 8.69
C PHE A 20 15.45 12.30 7.73
N THR A 21 16.63 12.03 8.29
CA THR A 21 17.76 11.41 7.61
C THR A 21 18.20 10.18 8.39
N ALA A 22 18.83 9.22 7.73
CA ALA A 22 19.39 8.06 8.40
C ALA A 22 20.60 8.48 9.26
N ALA A 23 20.60 8.13 10.55
CA ALA A 23 21.74 8.45 11.42
C ALA A 23 22.92 7.47 11.25
N LYS A 24 22.66 6.31 10.65
CA LYS A 24 23.62 5.24 10.37
C LYS A 24 23.14 4.43 9.17
N HIS A 25 23.91 3.40 8.80
CA HIS A 25 23.49 2.45 7.77
C HIS A 25 22.27 1.66 8.26
N LEU A 26 21.20 1.65 7.46
CA LEU A 26 19.94 0.99 7.78
C LEU A 26 19.64 -0.10 6.75
N GLU A 27 19.38 -1.30 7.24
CA GLU A 27 18.87 -2.41 6.42
C GLU A 27 17.36 -2.33 6.23
N PRO A 28 16.79 -2.99 5.20
CA PRO A 28 15.35 -3.10 5.04
C PRO A 28 14.66 -3.84 6.21
N GLY A 29 13.44 -3.42 6.52
CA GLY A 29 12.59 -4.00 7.57
C GLY A 29 12.78 -3.43 8.98
N ILE A 30 13.62 -2.40 9.13
CA ILE A 30 13.80 -1.69 10.40
C ILE A 30 12.64 -0.70 10.59
N THR A 31 12.03 -0.70 11.78
CA THR A 31 11.06 0.33 12.18
C THR A 31 11.82 1.55 12.69
N LEU A 32 11.72 2.67 11.99
CA LEU A 32 12.44 3.91 12.29
C LEU A 32 11.69 4.78 13.30
N PHE A 33 10.37 4.80 13.20
CA PHE A 33 9.51 5.71 13.94
C PHE A 33 8.10 5.14 14.06
N ILE A 34 7.45 5.35 15.21
CA ILE A 34 6.07 4.93 15.46
C ILE A 34 5.26 6.14 15.92
N GLU A 35 4.21 6.48 15.17
CA GLU A 35 3.32 7.60 15.45
C GLU A 35 1.89 7.09 15.72
N PRO A 36 1.38 7.16 16.96
CA PRO A 36 -0.06 7.12 17.21
C PRO A 36 -0.79 8.23 16.44
N SER A 37 -1.98 7.92 15.91
CA SER A 37 -2.80 8.94 15.27
C SER A 37 -3.15 10.06 16.25
N LEU A 38 -2.97 11.31 15.84
CA LEU A 38 -3.45 12.45 16.62
C LEU A 38 -4.98 12.46 16.64
N VAL A 39 -5.56 12.18 15.48
CA VAL A 39 -7.00 12.00 15.25
C VAL A 39 -7.16 10.96 14.16
N SER A 40 -8.18 10.11 14.26
CA SER A 40 -8.53 9.21 13.16
C SER A 40 -10.02 8.94 13.09
N ILE A 41 -10.51 8.71 11.87
CA ILE A 41 -11.90 8.35 11.59
C ILE A 41 -11.95 7.10 10.70
N PRO A 42 -12.85 6.14 10.95
CA PRO A 42 -13.14 5.13 9.94
C PRO A 42 -13.79 5.78 8.72
N LEU A 43 -13.67 5.15 7.54
CA LEU A 43 -14.46 5.59 6.39
C LEU A 43 -15.96 5.47 6.71
N PRO A 44 -16.82 6.39 6.22
CA PRO A 44 -18.27 6.35 6.44
C PRO A 44 -18.91 4.96 6.17
N SER A 45 -18.51 4.31 5.06
CA SER A 45 -18.98 2.98 4.67
C SER A 45 -18.46 1.85 5.58
N LYS A 46 -17.40 2.08 6.33
CA LYS A 46 -16.71 1.08 7.18
C LYS A 46 -16.88 1.35 8.69
N ARG A 47 -17.62 2.38 9.09
CA ARG A 47 -17.76 2.81 10.50
C ARG A 47 -18.36 1.78 11.46
N HIS A 48 -19.14 0.83 10.96
CA HIS A 48 -19.69 -0.26 11.76
C HIS A 48 -18.72 -1.44 11.92
N GLN A 49 -17.56 -1.41 11.26
CA GLN A 49 -16.58 -2.51 11.23
C GLN A 49 -15.38 -2.26 12.15
N ARG A 50 -15.18 -1.02 12.59
CA ARG A 50 -14.02 -0.60 13.39
C ARG A 50 -14.49 0.35 14.50
N CYS A 51 -13.87 0.26 15.68
CA CYS A 51 -14.17 1.19 16.76
C CYS A 51 -13.92 2.64 16.30
N ASN A 52 -14.90 3.51 16.50
CA ASN A 52 -14.85 4.90 16.04
C ASN A 52 -13.91 5.78 16.87
N TYR A 53 -13.28 5.22 17.92
CA TYR A 53 -12.24 5.86 18.72
C TYR A 53 -10.85 5.29 18.41
N CYS A 54 -10.61 3.99 18.67
CA CYS A 54 -9.28 3.38 18.55
C CYS A 54 -9.05 2.60 17.24
N LEU A 55 -10.01 2.60 16.31
CA LEU A 55 -10.01 1.83 15.06
C LEU A 55 -9.82 0.31 15.20
N SER A 56 -9.79 -0.25 16.41
CA SER A 56 -9.64 -1.69 16.58
C SER A 56 -10.85 -2.45 16.04
N LYS A 57 -10.62 -3.60 15.41
CA LYS A 57 -11.66 -4.56 15.03
C LYS A 57 -12.08 -5.34 16.27
N ALA A 58 -13.35 -5.25 16.64
CA ALA A 58 -13.93 -5.96 17.78
C ALA A 58 -15.44 -6.08 17.58
N GLN A 59 -16.13 -6.81 18.47
CA GLN A 59 -17.58 -6.70 18.58
C GLN A 59 -17.92 -5.30 19.12
N LEU A 60 -18.58 -4.48 18.30
CA LEU A 60 -18.83 -3.08 18.62
C LEU A 60 -20.20 -2.88 19.25
N GLN A 61 -20.27 -1.96 20.21
CA GLN A 61 -21.49 -1.45 20.80
C GLN A 61 -21.83 -0.11 20.16
N CYS A 62 -23.07 0.02 19.68
CA CYS A 62 -23.57 1.27 19.12
C CYS A 62 -24.05 2.20 20.25
N CYS A 63 -23.75 3.49 20.15
CA CYS A 63 -24.29 4.50 21.05
C CYS A 63 -25.82 4.54 20.94
N SER A 64 -26.52 4.27 22.04
CA SER A 64 -28.00 4.20 22.06
C SER A 64 -28.68 5.53 21.74
N ARG A 65 -27.99 6.66 21.99
CA ARG A 65 -28.51 8.01 21.76
C ARG A 65 -28.47 8.41 20.29
N CYS A 66 -27.30 8.36 19.65
CA CYS A 66 -27.17 8.78 18.25
C CYS A 66 -27.37 7.67 17.23
N ARG A 67 -27.18 6.41 17.63
CA ARG A 67 -27.21 5.21 16.76
C ARG A 67 -26.21 5.19 15.59
N SER A 68 -25.27 6.14 15.56
CA SER A 68 -24.33 6.32 14.45
C SER A 68 -22.85 6.08 14.82
N ALA A 69 -22.54 5.97 16.11
CA ALA A 69 -21.17 5.80 16.62
C ALA A 69 -20.97 4.44 17.31
N TYR A 70 -19.86 3.76 16.98
CA TYR A 70 -19.61 2.37 17.39
C TYR A 70 -18.30 2.25 18.20
N PHE A 71 -18.35 1.59 19.35
CA PHE A 71 -17.21 1.47 20.28
C PHE A 71 -16.94 0.03 20.67
N CYS A 72 -15.66 -0.36 20.82
CA CYS A 72 -15.29 -1.71 21.26
C CYS A 72 -15.51 -1.95 22.76
N GLY A 73 -15.76 -0.90 23.54
CA GLY A 73 -16.03 -1.00 24.97
C GLY A 73 -16.16 0.35 25.65
N ASN A 74 -16.48 0.31 26.94
CA ASN A 74 -16.78 1.48 27.76
C ASN A 74 -15.60 2.47 27.86
N ALA A 75 -14.35 1.99 27.87
CA ALA A 75 -13.18 2.86 27.90
C ALA A 75 -13.11 3.76 26.66
N CYS A 76 -13.25 3.18 25.45
CA CYS A 76 -13.28 3.94 24.20
C CYS A 76 -14.49 4.87 24.11
N PHE A 77 -15.67 4.44 24.58
CA PHE A 77 -16.84 5.30 24.64
C PHE A 77 -16.60 6.53 25.55
N ARG A 78 -16.09 6.33 26.77
CA ARG A 78 -15.82 7.43 27.72
C ARG A 78 -14.77 8.41 27.17
N ASN A 79 -13.70 7.91 26.59
CA ASN A 79 -12.67 8.77 25.97
C ASN A 79 -13.24 9.54 24.77
N ALA A 80 -14.02 8.88 23.91
CA ALA A 80 -14.69 9.55 22.81
C ALA A 80 -15.66 10.62 23.32
N TRP A 81 -16.46 10.32 24.35
CA TRP A 81 -17.40 11.26 24.97
C TRP A 81 -16.69 12.51 25.49
N LEU A 82 -15.55 12.32 26.16
CA LEU A 82 -14.71 13.38 26.70
C LEU A 82 -14.13 14.29 25.59
N HIS A 83 -13.68 13.71 24.48
CA HIS A 83 -12.94 14.46 23.45
C HIS A 83 -13.81 15.07 22.36
N PHE A 84 -14.82 14.36 21.85
CA PHE A 84 -15.60 14.83 20.69
C PHE A 84 -17.05 14.36 20.68
N HIS A 85 -17.33 13.14 21.14
CA HIS A 85 -18.62 12.51 20.96
C HIS A 85 -19.72 13.20 21.76
N ARG A 86 -19.45 13.83 22.91
CA ARG A 86 -20.48 14.60 23.63
C ARG A 86 -21.11 15.71 22.78
N VAL A 87 -20.32 16.35 21.93
CA VAL A 87 -20.76 17.44 21.04
C VAL A 87 -21.41 16.88 19.79
N LEU A 88 -20.80 15.86 19.16
CA LEU A 88 -21.31 15.26 17.93
C LEU A 88 -22.46 14.25 18.13
N CYS A 89 -22.81 13.92 19.38
CA CYS A 89 -23.86 12.94 19.69
C CYS A 89 -25.24 13.59 19.67
N GLU A 90 -25.83 13.67 18.49
CA GLU A 90 -27.21 14.11 18.30
C GLU A 90 -28.17 12.90 18.24
N PRO A 91 -29.34 12.96 18.89
CA PRO A 91 -30.41 11.98 18.64
C PRO A 91 -30.87 12.12 17.20
N GLN A 92 -30.63 11.09 16.38
CA GLN A 92 -31.03 11.10 14.98
C GLN A 92 -32.07 10.02 14.73
N ALA A 93 -33.14 10.37 13.99
CA ALA A 93 -34.12 9.41 13.51
C ALA A 93 -33.54 8.50 12.41
N THR A 94 -32.54 9.00 11.68
CA THR A 94 -31.85 8.36 10.56
C THR A 94 -30.34 8.56 10.67
N ASP A 95 -29.56 7.68 10.06
CA ASP A 95 -28.10 7.71 10.19
C ASP A 95 -27.43 8.68 9.19
N ASN A 96 -27.17 9.91 9.63
CA ASN A 96 -26.65 10.96 8.75
C ASN A 96 -25.15 10.79 8.41
N TYR A 97 -24.43 9.91 9.10
CA TYR A 97 -23.00 9.68 8.88
C TYR A 97 -22.73 8.68 7.74
N VAL A 98 -23.76 8.13 7.09
CA VAL A 98 -23.59 7.24 5.93
C VAL A 98 -23.00 7.97 4.73
N HIS A 99 -23.39 9.24 4.52
CA HIS A 99 -23.03 10.04 3.36
C HIS A 99 -22.18 11.27 3.69
N VAL A 100 -21.63 11.33 4.91
CA VAL A 100 -20.79 12.46 5.33
C VAL A 100 -19.52 12.50 4.49
N ASP A 101 -19.10 13.71 4.11
CA ASP A 101 -17.78 13.92 3.53
C ASP A 101 -16.70 13.54 4.56
N THR A 102 -15.68 12.81 4.10
CA THR A 102 -14.65 12.28 5.00
C THR A 102 -13.80 13.40 5.60
N ASP A 103 -13.53 14.46 4.84
CA ASP A 103 -12.75 15.59 5.31
C ASP A 103 -13.56 16.46 6.29
N GLN A 104 -14.86 16.61 6.04
CA GLN A 104 -15.78 17.24 7.01
C GLN A 104 -15.76 16.51 8.35
N TRP A 105 -15.94 15.19 8.34
CA TRP A 105 -15.97 14.41 9.58
C TRP A 105 -14.63 14.44 10.32
N LEU A 106 -13.52 14.45 9.58
CA LEU A 106 -12.19 14.55 10.17
C LEU A 106 -11.96 15.93 10.80
N LEU A 107 -12.38 17.02 10.15
CA LEU A 107 -12.26 18.38 10.69
C LEU A 107 -13.06 18.54 11.98
N GLU A 108 -14.33 18.11 11.99
CA GLU A 108 -15.19 18.13 13.18
C GLU A 108 -14.51 17.41 14.35
N ARG A 109 -14.00 16.19 14.09
CA ARG A 109 -13.34 15.38 15.12
C ARG A 109 -12.04 16.00 15.60
N ALA A 110 -11.25 16.55 14.68
CA ALA A 110 -9.97 17.15 15.01
C ALA A 110 -10.13 18.42 15.84
N ALA A 111 -11.01 19.33 15.42
CA ALA A 111 -11.27 20.58 16.14
C ALA A 111 -11.68 20.32 17.60
N LEU A 112 -12.60 19.38 17.81
CA LEU A 112 -13.06 19.00 19.15
C LEU A 112 -11.98 18.31 19.99
N THR A 113 -11.26 17.36 19.40
CA THR A 113 -10.20 16.62 20.11
C THR A 113 -9.07 17.55 20.53
N LEU A 114 -8.64 18.46 19.64
CA LEU A 114 -7.62 19.47 19.94
C LEU A 114 -8.08 20.45 21.03
N SER A 115 -9.31 20.98 20.91
CA SER A 115 -9.90 21.86 21.93
C SER A 115 -9.96 21.18 23.31
N SER A 116 -10.35 19.90 23.34
CA SER A 116 -10.33 19.07 24.55
C SER A 116 -8.93 18.96 25.15
N HIS A 117 -7.90 18.68 24.34
CA HIS A 117 -6.52 18.60 24.81
C HIS A 117 -5.98 19.92 25.39
N TYR A 118 -6.31 21.06 24.78
CA TYR A 118 -5.91 22.38 25.31
C TYR A 118 -6.58 22.69 26.65
N ARG A 119 -7.87 22.36 26.80
CA ARG A 119 -8.61 22.57 28.06
C ARG A 119 -8.12 21.68 29.19
N MET A 120 -7.73 20.44 28.89
CA MET A 120 -7.42 19.46 29.92
C MET A 120 -6.04 19.64 30.59
N ASN A 121 -5.08 20.29 29.92
CA ASN A 121 -3.73 20.76 30.36
C ASN A 121 -2.90 19.90 31.35
N LYS A 122 -3.33 18.69 31.72
CA LYS A 122 -2.68 17.78 32.66
C LYS A 122 -1.97 16.67 31.90
N GLN A 123 -0.67 16.52 32.16
CA GLN A 123 0.20 15.40 31.75
C GLN A 123 -0.05 14.90 30.32
N GLN A 124 0.14 15.78 29.33
CA GLN A 124 0.23 15.32 27.94
C GLN A 124 1.43 14.38 27.82
N SER A 125 1.26 13.25 27.13
CA SER A 125 2.42 12.43 26.79
C SER A 125 3.38 13.26 25.93
N PRO A 126 4.70 13.05 26.04
CA PRO A 126 5.66 13.77 25.21
C PRO A 126 5.30 13.66 23.72
N HIS A 127 4.86 12.49 23.28
CA HIS A 127 4.41 12.25 21.90
C HIS A 127 3.27 13.18 21.48
N LEU A 128 2.24 13.33 22.32
CA LEU A 128 1.11 14.20 22.01
C LEU A 128 1.55 15.66 21.87
N ALA A 129 2.41 16.13 22.78
CA ALA A 129 2.95 17.50 22.70
C ALA A 129 3.73 17.74 21.39
N PHE A 130 4.53 16.76 20.95
CA PHE A 130 5.24 16.84 19.66
C PHE A 130 4.30 16.82 18.46
N ALA A 131 3.28 15.95 18.44
CA ALA A 131 2.31 15.90 17.35
C ALA A 131 1.51 17.21 17.25
N LEU A 132 1.11 17.80 18.38
CA LEU A 132 0.45 19.10 18.42
C LEU A 132 1.35 20.22 17.90
N LYS A 133 2.64 20.20 18.25
CA LYS A 133 3.62 21.16 17.74
C LYS A 133 3.84 20.99 16.23
N ALA A 134 4.03 19.75 15.75
CA ALA A 134 4.22 19.46 14.34
C ALA A 134 3.00 19.90 13.49
N LEU A 135 1.78 19.70 14.01
CA LEU A 135 0.57 20.21 13.35
C LEU A 135 0.59 21.74 13.25
N LYS A 136 0.94 22.44 14.34
CA LYS A 136 1.06 23.92 14.33
C LYS A 136 2.14 24.42 13.36
N ASP A 137 3.26 23.72 13.28
CA ASP A 137 4.39 24.06 12.41
C ASP A 137 4.13 23.72 10.93
N THR A 138 3.04 23.01 10.64
CA THR A 138 2.61 22.67 9.27
C THR A 138 1.96 23.89 8.61
N PRO A 139 2.41 24.29 7.41
CA PRO A 139 1.85 25.45 6.72
C PRO A 139 0.41 25.19 6.26
N ASN A 140 -0.46 26.20 6.40
CA ASN A 140 -1.76 26.19 5.75
C ASN A 140 -1.59 26.60 4.28
N LEU A 141 -1.72 25.63 3.37
CA LEU A 141 -1.65 25.84 1.92
C LEU A 141 -3.03 25.88 1.26
N CYS A 142 -4.11 25.76 2.05
CA CYS A 142 -5.48 25.78 1.55
C CYS A 142 -5.94 27.24 1.37
N ASN A 143 -6.04 27.66 0.11
CA ASN A 143 -6.52 29.00 -0.23
C ASN A 143 -8.05 29.07 -0.42
N ASN A 144 -8.68 27.92 -0.69
CA ASN A 144 -10.12 27.82 -0.96
C ASN A 144 -10.73 26.75 -0.05
N PRO A 145 -11.23 27.12 1.14
CA PRO A 145 -11.92 26.18 2.03
C PRO A 145 -13.21 25.66 1.38
N PRO A 146 -13.66 24.44 1.75
CA PRO A 146 -14.88 23.86 1.22
C PRO A 146 -16.13 24.60 1.75
N GLU A 147 -17.21 24.62 0.95
CA GLU A 147 -18.47 25.30 1.28
C GLU A 147 -19.10 24.79 2.58
N TRP A 148 -18.87 23.53 2.95
CA TRP A 148 -19.40 22.94 4.17
C TRP A 148 -18.71 23.44 5.45
N LEU A 149 -17.58 24.16 5.34
CA LEU A 149 -16.81 24.64 6.50
C LEU A 149 -17.63 25.59 7.37
N GLU A 150 -18.47 26.44 6.76
CA GLU A 150 -19.37 27.34 7.52
C GLU A 150 -20.39 26.56 8.36
N ARG A 151 -20.90 25.43 7.86
CA ARG A 151 -21.80 24.56 8.63
C ARG A 151 -21.10 23.93 9.82
N VAL A 152 -19.83 23.54 9.66
CA VAL A 152 -19.01 23.02 10.76
C VAL A 152 -18.74 24.12 11.80
N ALA A 153 -18.49 25.36 11.35
CA ALA A 153 -18.29 26.50 12.26
C ALA A 153 -19.54 26.78 13.11
N GLU A 154 -20.74 26.78 12.51
CA GLU A 154 -21.98 26.95 13.28
C GLU A 154 -22.24 25.78 14.26
N LEU A 155 -21.97 24.54 13.85
CA LEU A 155 -22.06 23.37 14.75
C LEU A 155 -21.11 23.50 15.96
N LEU A 156 -19.89 24.01 15.74
CA LEU A 156 -18.85 24.09 16.75
C LEU A 156 -18.81 25.43 17.50
N LYS A 157 -19.69 26.38 17.17
CA LYS A 157 -19.80 27.69 17.82
C LYS A 157 -19.91 27.63 19.35
N PRO A 158 -20.65 26.68 19.97
CA PRO A 158 -20.68 26.54 21.44
C PRO A 158 -19.34 26.12 22.07
N GLN A 159 -18.33 25.77 21.27
CA GLN A 159 -16.98 25.43 21.72
C GLN A 159 -16.00 26.60 21.60
N ASP A 160 -16.46 27.79 21.22
CA ASP A 160 -15.66 29.00 20.99
C ASP A 160 -14.56 28.80 19.93
N ILE A 161 -14.87 28.03 18.86
CA ILE A 161 -13.96 27.81 17.73
C ILE A 161 -14.45 28.66 16.55
N SER A 162 -13.59 29.57 16.08
CA SER A 162 -13.92 30.45 14.96
C SER A 162 -13.79 29.77 13.60
N THR A 163 -14.50 30.30 12.60
CA THR A 163 -14.39 29.88 11.19
C THR A 163 -12.95 29.99 10.67
N GLN A 164 -12.22 31.03 11.09
CA GLN A 164 -10.83 31.24 10.68
C GLN A 164 -9.90 30.15 11.26
N GLU A 165 -10.08 29.78 12.52
CA GLU A 165 -9.32 28.67 13.13
C GLU A 165 -9.61 27.35 12.44
N LEU A 166 -10.87 27.09 12.07
CA LEU A 166 -11.25 25.90 11.30
C LEU A 166 -10.63 25.88 9.90
N ALA A 167 -10.57 27.03 9.20
CA ALA A 167 -9.93 27.12 7.90
C ALA A 167 -8.42 26.83 7.97
N VAL A 168 -7.73 27.36 8.99
CA VAL A 168 -6.31 27.06 9.24
C VAL A 168 -6.12 25.57 9.55
N LEU A 169 -6.92 25.02 10.47
CA LEU A 169 -6.86 23.62 10.84
C LEU A 169 -7.14 22.69 9.66
N TYR A 170 -8.12 23.03 8.82
CA TYR A 170 -8.44 22.26 7.61
C TYR A 170 -7.23 22.17 6.68
N GLY A 171 -6.55 23.28 6.40
CA GLY A 171 -5.34 23.26 5.57
C GLY A 171 -4.21 22.44 6.17
N GLN A 172 -4.00 22.51 7.49
CA GLN A 172 -3.03 21.68 8.20
C GLN A 172 -3.39 20.18 8.14
N ILE A 173 -4.67 19.85 8.27
CA ILE A 173 -5.19 18.47 8.12
C ILE A 173 -4.89 17.94 6.72
N GLN A 174 -5.15 18.71 5.67
CA GLN A 174 -4.91 18.27 4.29
C GLN A 174 -3.43 17.91 4.03
N ALA A 175 -2.50 18.61 4.67
CA ALA A 175 -1.07 18.28 4.60
C ALA A 175 -0.69 17.05 5.45
N CYS A 176 -1.44 16.76 6.52
CA CYS A 176 -1.11 15.75 7.53
C CYS A 176 -1.97 14.47 7.47
N ILE A 177 -2.94 14.39 6.57
CA ILE A 177 -3.85 13.25 6.44
C ILE A 177 -3.16 12.07 5.73
N PHE A 178 -3.39 10.86 6.24
CA PHE A 178 -2.98 9.62 5.60
C PHE A 178 -4.13 8.62 5.54
N PRO A 179 -4.28 7.89 4.42
CA PRO A 179 -5.12 6.71 4.37
C PRO A 179 -4.55 5.62 5.27
N ILE A 180 -5.43 4.93 6.01
CA ILE A 180 -5.09 3.80 6.86
C ILE A 180 -5.59 2.53 6.17
N PHE A 181 -4.64 1.73 5.69
CA PHE A 181 -4.91 0.44 5.04
C PHE A 181 -4.83 -0.70 6.04
N ASP A 182 -5.80 -1.61 5.96
CA ASP A 182 -5.82 -2.84 6.73
C ASP A 182 -5.19 -3.97 5.93
N PHE A 183 -3.93 -4.26 6.23
CA PHE A 183 -3.18 -5.30 5.52
C PHE A 183 -3.70 -6.71 5.81
N GLU A 184 -4.41 -6.93 6.93
CA GLU A 184 -5.01 -8.24 7.24
C GLU A 184 -6.29 -8.50 6.44
N HIS A 185 -6.89 -7.45 5.85
CA HIS A 185 -8.14 -7.51 5.10
C HIS A 185 -7.95 -6.93 3.69
N HIS A 186 -7.05 -7.56 2.94
CA HIS A 186 -6.82 -7.26 1.52
C HIS A 186 -6.22 -5.90 1.18
N MET A 187 -5.47 -5.28 2.11
CA MET A 187 -4.93 -3.92 1.93
C MET A 187 -6.04 -2.92 1.59
N GLU A 188 -7.25 -3.12 2.12
CA GLU A 188 -8.38 -2.20 1.92
C GLU A 188 -8.21 -0.96 2.79
N GLN A 189 -8.54 0.22 2.27
CA GLN A 189 -8.57 1.43 3.07
C GLN A 189 -9.76 1.36 4.03
N MET A 190 -9.49 1.49 5.33
CA MET A 190 -10.53 1.37 6.37
C MET A 190 -10.79 2.68 7.09
N ALA A 191 -9.81 3.58 7.09
CA ALA A 191 -9.85 4.82 7.84
C ALA A 191 -8.95 5.90 7.21
N VAL A 192 -9.05 7.10 7.74
CA VAL A 192 -8.04 8.16 7.56
C VAL A 192 -7.57 8.63 8.94
N GLY A 193 -6.30 9.01 9.03
CA GLY A 193 -5.70 9.49 10.26
C GLY A 193 -4.80 10.69 10.03
N LEU A 194 -4.61 11.46 11.11
CA LEU A 194 -3.78 12.65 11.15
C LEU A 194 -2.44 12.28 11.80
N TYR A 195 -1.34 12.41 11.05
CA TYR A 195 0.02 12.05 11.47
C TYR A 195 0.99 13.22 11.19
N PRO A 196 0.96 14.28 12.02
CA PRO A 196 1.69 15.51 11.74
C PRO A 196 3.22 15.36 11.79
N ILE A 197 3.75 14.45 12.62
CA ILE A 197 5.21 14.29 12.74
C ILE A 197 5.75 13.70 11.44
N THR A 198 5.14 12.62 10.95
CA THR A 198 5.52 11.99 9.68
C THR A 198 5.31 12.96 8.50
N ALA A 199 4.19 13.67 8.46
CA ALA A 199 3.93 14.66 7.40
C ALA A 199 4.94 15.79 7.35
N LEU A 200 5.38 16.28 8.51
CA LEU A 200 6.33 17.38 8.60
C LEU A 200 7.76 16.95 8.25
N HIS A 201 8.16 15.75 8.65
CA HIS A 201 9.56 15.33 8.60
C HIS A 201 9.92 14.36 7.47
N VAL A 202 8.96 13.65 6.89
CA VAL A 202 9.24 12.63 5.87
C VAL A 202 8.78 13.14 4.50
N LYS A 203 9.73 13.38 3.60
CA LYS A 203 9.45 13.95 2.28
C LYS A 203 9.00 12.89 1.29
N HIS A 204 8.41 13.36 0.19
CA HIS A 204 7.97 12.49 -0.88
C HIS A 204 9.11 12.00 -1.78
N SER A 205 9.09 10.73 -2.15
CA SER A 205 9.73 10.21 -3.35
C SER A 205 8.76 9.29 -4.10
N CYS A 206 8.74 9.38 -5.43
CA CYS A 206 8.02 8.45 -6.30
C CYS A 206 8.72 7.07 -6.42
N ARG A 207 9.93 6.96 -5.87
CA ARG A 207 10.68 5.73 -5.64
C ARG A 207 11.24 5.79 -4.21
N PRO A 208 10.41 5.50 -3.20
CA PRO A 208 10.79 5.73 -1.81
C PRO A 208 11.71 4.62 -1.27
N ASN A 209 12.49 4.96 -0.24
CA ASN A 209 13.32 4.02 0.50
C ASN A 209 12.67 3.55 1.81
N SER A 210 11.53 4.15 2.19
CA SER A 210 10.72 3.76 3.34
C SER A 210 9.24 3.69 2.98
N ALA A 211 8.44 3.06 3.84
CA ALA A 211 6.98 3.00 3.72
C ALA A 211 6.31 3.11 5.10
N VAL A 212 5.01 3.37 5.08
CA VAL A 212 4.16 3.34 6.28
C VAL A 212 3.31 2.07 6.30
N VAL A 213 3.28 1.40 7.44
CA VAL A 213 2.34 0.30 7.74
C VAL A 213 1.61 0.60 9.04
N TYR A 214 0.38 0.11 9.19
CA TYR A 214 -0.44 0.42 10.35
C TYR A 214 -0.64 -0.81 11.22
N LYS A 215 -0.07 -0.80 12.44
CA LYS A 215 -0.22 -1.90 13.40
C LYS A 215 -0.89 -1.36 14.66
N GLN A 216 -1.93 -2.05 15.13
CA GLN A 216 -2.63 -1.70 16.37
C GLN A 216 -3.06 -0.21 16.46
N GLY A 217 -3.46 0.38 15.33
CA GLY A 217 -3.89 1.78 15.26
C GLY A 217 -2.76 2.82 15.29
N LYS A 218 -1.49 2.41 15.16
CA LYS A 218 -0.33 3.30 15.05
C LYS A 218 0.29 3.21 13.66
N GLN A 219 0.88 4.30 13.19
CA GLN A 219 1.67 4.35 11.97
C GLN A 219 3.11 3.94 12.29
N HIS A 220 3.63 2.95 11.57
CA HIS A 220 5.00 2.50 11.65
C HIS A 220 5.72 2.89 10.36
N LEU A 221 6.76 3.72 10.47
CA LEU A 221 7.66 4.06 9.38
C LEU A 221 8.75 2.99 9.31
N ILE A 222 8.79 2.25 8.21
CA ILE A 222 9.71 1.12 8.01
C ILE A 222 10.62 1.34 6.81
N THR A 223 11.86 0.87 6.88
CA THR A 223 12.77 0.84 5.73
C THR A 223 12.36 -0.28 4.76
N ILE A 224 12.41 0.01 3.46
CA ILE A 224 12.10 -0.96 2.38
C ILE A 224 13.25 -1.10 1.37
N GLU A 225 14.30 -0.31 1.52
CA GLU A 225 15.58 -0.40 0.84
C GLU A 225 16.69 -0.14 1.87
N THR A 226 17.93 -0.49 1.53
CA THR A 226 19.09 -0.11 2.33
C THR A 226 19.31 1.40 2.24
N ILE A 227 19.58 2.07 3.36
CA ILE A 227 19.72 3.53 3.44
C ILE A 227 21.08 3.89 4.05
N GLN A 228 21.86 4.74 3.37
CA GLN A 228 23.18 5.15 3.84
C GLN A 228 23.07 6.26 4.90
N PRO A 229 24.04 6.39 5.82
CA PRO A 229 24.06 7.51 6.77
C PRO A 229 23.98 8.86 6.05
N GLY A 230 23.11 9.76 6.56
CA GLY A 230 22.86 11.08 5.98
C GLY A 230 21.79 11.10 4.88
N ASP A 231 21.44 9.97 4.28
CA ASP A 231 20.42 9.93 3.23
C ASP A 231 19.03 10.31 3.79
N PRO A 232 18.22 11.03 3.00
CA PRO A 232 16.88 11.39 3.40
C PRO A 232 15.96 10.17 3.47
N ILE A 233 15.15 10.09 4.53
CA ILE A 233 14.05 9.14 4.64
C ILE A 233 12.87 9.66 3.82
N THR A 234 12.35 8.83 2.92
CA THR A 234 11.28 9.22 1.98
C THR A 234 10.18 8.17 1.87
N ILE A 235 8.94 8.64 1.65
CA ILE A 235 7.76 7.80 1.40
C ILE A 235 7.01 8.26 0.14
N ALA A 236 6.13 7.41 -0.39
CA ALA A 236 5.20 7.81 -1.43
C ALA A 236 3.91 8.39 -0.81
N TYR A 237 3.55 9.62 -1.19
CA TYR A 237 2.30 10.29 -0.78
C TYR A 237 1.19 10.20 -1.83
N VAL A 238 1.53 9.64 -2.98
CA VAL A 238 0.67 9.44 -4.14
C VAL A 238 0.70 7.98 -4.51
N ASP A 239 -0.29 7.53 -5.27
CA ASP A 239 -0.24 6.20 -5.85
C ASP A 239 0.94 6.11 -6.84
N MET A 240 1.74 5.05 -6.70
CA MET A 240 2.84 4.77 -7.61
C MET A 240 2.35 4.17 -8.93
N ILE A 241 1.10 3.71 -9.06
CA ILE A 241 0.54 3.33 -10.36
C ILE A 241 0.32 4.57 -11.24
N SER A 242 -0.03 5.72 -10.65
CA SER A 242 -0.27 6.96 -11.39
C SER A 242 0.94 7.44 -12.20
N ASN A 243 0.66 8.10 -13.33
CA ASN A 243 1.67 8.70 -14.21
C ASN A 243 2.24 10.02 -13.64
N LYS A 244 3.23 10.63 -14.31
CA LYS A 244 3.91 11.83 -13.80
C LYS A 244 2.96 13.02 -13.65
N LYS A 245 2.07 13.23 -14.63
CA LYS A 245 1.08 14.33 -14.60
C LYS A 245 0.17 14.21 -13.37
N GLN A 246 -0.49 13.06 -13.19
CA GLN A 246 -1.40 12.81 -12.08
C GLN A 246 -0.71 12.99 -10.72
N ARG A 247 0.51 12.45 -10.58
CA ARG A 247 1.28 12.56 -9.33
C ARG A 247 1.70 14.00 -9.05
N SER A 248 2.13 14.74 -10.07
CA SER A 248 2.46 16.16 -9.91
C SER A 248 1.26 16.97 -9.45
N GLU A 249 0.07 16.73 -10.00
CA GLU A 249 -1.17 17.42 -9.60
C GLU A 249 -1.51 17.12 -8.13
N GLN A 250 -1.46 15.86 -7.71
CA GLN A 250 -1.71 15.45 -6.32
C GLN A 250 -0.69 16.04 -5.34
N LEU A 251 0.60 16.02 -5.68
CA LEU A 251 1.66 16.58 -4.83
C LEU A 251 1.55 18.11 -4.72
N LYS A 252 1.22 18.80 -5.81
CA LYS A 252 1.00 20.25 -5.78
C LYS A 252 -0.22 20.63 -4.95
N LYS A 253 -1.28 19.83 -4.97
CA LYS A 253 -2.44 20.02 -4.10
C LYS A 253 -2.06 19.88 -2.61
N ARG A 254 -1.19 18.92 -2.27
CA ARG A 254 -0.79 18.63 -0.88
C ARG A 254 0.30 19.56 -0.34
N PHE A 255 1.31 19.85 -1.15
CA PHE A 255 2.55 20.53 -0.71
C PHE A 255 2.73 21.93 -1.31
N GLY A 256 1.79 22.40 -2.14
CA GLY A 256 1.79 23.74 -2.72
C GLY A 256 2.07 23.74 -4.23
N LYS A 257 1.62 24.78 -4.94
CA LYS A 257 1.67 24.85 -6.41
C LYS A 257 3.07 24.77 -6.99
N ASP A 258 4.07 25.23 -6.24
CA ASP A 258 5.47 25.26 -6.64
C ASP A 258 6.22 23.97 -6.27
N TYR A 259 5.52 22.98 -5.72
CA TYR A 259 6.13 21.70 -5.38
C TYR A 259 6.53 20.91 -6.63
N GLU A 260 7.79 20.48 -6.67
CA GLU A 260 8.34 19.61 -7.71
C GLU A 260 9.06 18.41 -7.11
N CYS A 261 8.81 17.22 -7.67
CA CYS A 261 9.52 16.01 -7.28
C CYS A 261 10.69 15.76 -8.23
N THR A 262 11.90 15.64 -7.68
CA THR A 262 13.15 15.45 -8.41
C THR A 262 13.77 14.06 -8.21
N CYS A 263 12.98 13.07 -7.78
CA CYS A 263 13.48 11.71 -7.54
C CYS A 263 13.83 10.97 -8.85
N ALA A 264 14.46 9.79 -8.71
CA ALA A 264 14.90 8.94 -9.82
C ALA A 264 13.79 8.59 -10.83
N ARG A 265 12.54 8.48 -10.39
CA ARG A 265 11.39 8.24 -11.30
C ARG A 265 10.89 9.50 -11.99
N CYS A 266 11.00 10.69 -11.39
CA CYS A 266 10.47 11.91 -12.01
C CYS A 266 11.45 12.55 -13.01
N ILE A 267 12.76 12.51 -12.72
CA ILE A 267 13.79 13.15 -13.56
C ILE A 267 15.02 12.26 -13.81
N GLY A 268 15.13 11.11 -13.15
CA GLY A 268 16.30 10.24 -13.24
C GLY A 268 16.16 9.10 -14.25
N ASN A 269 16.95 8.05 -14.03
CA ASN A 269 17.05 6.86 -14.88
C ASN A 269 15.78 5.99 -14.94
N LEU A 270 14.77 6.26 -14.10
CA LEU A 270 13.49 5.56 -14.10
C LEU A 270 12.35 6.37 -14.73
N SER A 271 12.65 7.56 -15.29
CA SER A 271 11.65 8.45 -15.91
C SER A 271 10.90 7.84 -17.10
N GLY A 272 11.51 6.87 -17.80
CA GLY A 272 10.85 6.16 -18.89
C GLY A 272 9.62 5.35 -18.45
N ILE A 273 9.46 5.02 -17.17
CA ILE A 273 8.22 4.40 -16.65
C ILE A 273 7.02 5.30 -16.90
N ASP A 274 7.15 6.59 -16.61
CA ASP A 274 6.03 7.51 -16.76
C ASP A 274 5.73 7.78 -18.24
N VAL A 275 6.75 7.82 -19.09
CA VAL A 275 6.58 7.88 -20.55
C VAL A 275 5.79 6.68 -21.08
N LEU A 276 6.08 5.47 -20.56
CA LEU A 276 5.36 4.26 -20.94
C LEU A 276 3.91 4.30 -20.46
N LEU A 277 3.65 4.71 -19.21
CA LEU A 277 2.29 4.84 -18.67
C LEU A 277 1.48 5.87 -19.45
N GLU A 278 2.05 7.05 -19.74
CA GLU A 278 1.37 8.12 -20.48
C GLU A 278 1.01 7.70 -21.92
N LYS A 279 1.92 6.98 -22.60
CA LYS A 279 1.60 6.38 -23.91
C LYS A 279 0.50 5.33 -23.77
N GLY A 280 0.60 4.44 -22.78
CA GLY A 280 -0.36 3.38 -22.54
C GLY A 280 -1.77 3.88 -22.19
N ASP A 281 -1.88 4.95 -21.42
CA ASP A 281 -3.15 5.57 -21.02
C ASP A 281 -3.96 6.07 -22.22
N THR A 282 -3.34 6.29 -23.38
CA THR A 282 -4.06 6.60 -24.64
C THR A 282 -4.69 5.38 -25.30
N ILE A 283 -4.20 4.17 -24.98
CA ILE A 283 -4.66 2.90 -25.56
C ILE A 283 -5.88 2.38 -24.78
N ILE A 284 -5.78 2.37 -23.44
CA ILE A 284 -6.85 1.93 -22.53
C ILE A 284 -7.12 3.04 -21.52
N PRO A 285 -7.95 4.05 -21.89
CA PRO A 285 -8.16 5.24 -21.08
C PRO A 285 -9.09 5.03 -19.89
N THR A 286 -9.96 4.02 -19.87
CA THR A 286 -10.96 3.84 -18.81
C THR A 286 -10.81 2.52 -18.06
N GLU A 287 -11.23 2.52 -16.79
CA GLU A 287 -11.28 1.32 -15.94
C GLU A 287 -12.25 0.25 -16.51
N GLU A 288 -13.35 0.65 -17.16
CA GLU A 288 -14.27 -0.29 -17.78
C GLU A 288 -13.61 -1.06 -18.94
N GLN A 289 -12.94 -0.34 -19.84
CA GLN A 289 -12.18 -0.95 -20.93
C GLN A 289 -11.03 -1.82 -20.39
N GLY A 290 -10.35 -1.36 -19.34
CA GLY A 290 -9.32 -2.13 -18.66
C GLY A 290 -9.86 -3.43 -18.07
N ARG A 291 -11.04 -3.43 -17.43
CA ARG A 291 -11.67 -4.63 -16.87
C ARG A 291 -12.02 -5.66 -17.93
N GLU A 292 -12.59 -5.22 -19.05
CA GLU A 292 -12.90 -6.09 -20.18
C GLU A 292 -11.62 -6.69 -20.78
N PHE A 293 -10.63 -5.84 -21.05
CA PHE A 293 -9.33 -6.24 -21.60
C PHE A 293 -8.62 -7.27 -20.72
N VAL A 294 -8.47 -6.98 -19.42
CA VAL A 294 -7.81 -7.88 -18.48
C VAL A 294 -8.56 -9.20 -18.38
N SER A 295 -9.90 -9.15 -18.24
CA SER A 295 -10.73 -10.36 -18.12
C SER A 295 -10.60 -11.27 -19.34
N ARG A 296 -10.56 -10.70 -20.54
CA ARG A 296 -10.33 -11.44 -21.79
C ARG A 296 -8.94 -12.08 -21.79
N CYS A 297 -7.89 -11.29 -21.56
CA CYS A 297 -6.52 -11.76 -21.59
C CYS A 297 -6.25 -12.90 -20.59
N ILE A 298 -6.70 -12.79 -19.33
CA ILE A 298 -6.42 -13.84 -18.33
C ILE A 298 -7.18 -15.15 -18.61
N LYS A 299 -8.35 -15.06 -19.24
CA LYS A 299 -9.15 -16.23 -19.65
C LYS A 299 -8.45 -17.00 -20.77
N GLU A 300 -7.93 -16.28 -21.76
CA GLU A 300 -7.27 -16.83 -22.96
C GLU A 300 -5.81 -17.26 -22.72
N TRP A 301 -5.18 -16.78 -21.65
CA TRP A 301 -3.75 -17.00 -21.39
C TRP A 301 -3.41 -18.47 -21.11
N SER A 302 -2.68 -19.11 -22.04
CA SER A 302 -2.06 -20.42 -21.82
C SER A 302 -0.62 -20.32 -21.34
N VAL A 303 -0.35 -20.71 -20.09
CA VAL A 303 1.00 -20.74 -19.50
C VAL A 303 1.91 -21.73 -20.25
N LEU A 304 1.38 -22.85 -20.74
CA LEU A 304 2.15 -23.83 -21.51
C LEU A 304 2.59 -23.29 -22.87
N ASN A 305 1.77 -22.49 -23.56
CA ASN A 305 2.16 -21.89 -24.83
C ASN A 305 3.34 -20.92 -24.64
N MET A 306 3.39 -20.23 -23.49
CA MET A 306 4.52 -19.37 -23.13
C MET A 306 5.80 -20.16 -22.85
N SER A 307 5.71 -21.38 -22.29
CA SER A 307 6.89 -22.24 -22.11
C SER A 307 7.50 -22.72 -23.43
N ARG A 308 6.70 -22.80 -24.52
CA ARG A 308 7.20 -23.14 -25.86
C ARG A 308 7.93 -21.97 -26.53
N LEU A 309 7.58 -20.74 -26.19
CA LEU A 309 8.30 -19.55 -26.65
C LEU A 309 9.73 -19.49 -26.06
N VAL A 310 10.00 -20.21 -24.96
CA VAL A 310 11.36 -20.36 -24.39
C VAL A 310 12.27 -21.21 -25.29
N GLU A 311 11.70 -22.15 -26.05
CA GLU A 311 12.45 -23.05 -26.95
C GLU A 311 12.78 -22.37 -28.30
N GLN A 312 12.05 -21.33 -28.68
CA GLN A 312 12.34 -20.50 -29.84
C GLN A 312 13.24 -19.35 -29.41
N LYS A 313 14.45 -19.26 -29.99
CA LYS A 313 15.45 -18.23 -29.67
C LYS A 313 14.81 -16.84 -29.47
N ASP A 314 15.21 -16.21 -28.37
CA ASP A 314 14.91 -14.85 -27.91
C ASP A 314 14.96 -13.78 -29.02
N THR A 315 13.94 -13.69 -29.88
CA THR A 315 13.77 -12.54 -30.77
C THR A 315 12.41 -11.91 -30.51
N TRP A 316 12.45 -10.95 -29.60
CA TRP A 316 11.36 -10.00 -29.28
C TRP A 316 10.92 -9.16 -30.50
N SER A 317 11.69 -9.19 -31.59
CA SER A 317 11.38 -8.48 -32.83
C SER A 317 10.76 -9.43 -33.86
N PRO A 318 9.58 -9.08 -34.44
CA PRO A 318 8.97 -7.75 -34.48
C PRO A 318 7.62 -7.66 -33.72
N MET A 319 7.63 -7.67 -32.37
CA MET A 319 6.39 -7.51 -31.60
C MET A 319 5.80 -6.11 -31.75
N GLN A 320 4.57 -6.00 -32.27
CA GLN A 320 3.87 -4.73 -32.44
C GLN A 320 3.00 -4.36 -31.24
N ILE A 321 2.39 -5.38 -30.61
CA ILE A 321 1.45 -5.22 -29.50
C ILE A 321 1.90 -6.13 -28.35
N MET A 322 1.97 -5.58 -27.15
CA MET A 322 2.30 -6.30 -25.93
C MET A 322 1.12 -6.25 -24.94
N ASP A 323 0.30 -7.30 -25.01
CA ASP A 323 -0.77 -7.59 -24.06
C ASP A 323 -0.24 -8.33 -22.81
N LEU A 324 -1.13 -8.67 -21.87
CA LEU A 324 -0.76 -9.23 -20.55
C LEU A 324 0.18 -10.46 -20.62
N PRO A 325 -0.12 -11.52 -21.41
CA PRO A 325 0.72 -12.72 -21.42
C PRO A 325 2.16 -12.47 -21.90
N PRO A 326 2.42 -11.86 -23.08
CA PRO A 326 3.79 -11.56 -23.50
C PRO A 326 4.48 -10.56 -22.55
N PHE A 327 3.75 -9.57 -22.01
CA PHE A 327 4.30 -8.67 -21.00
C PHE A 327 4.83 -9.42 -19.79
N ALA A 328 3.99 -10.24 -19.16
CA ALA A 328 4.36 -10.99 -17.97
C ALA A 328 5.52 -11.96 -18.21
N HIS A 329 5.64 -12.50 -19.42
CA HIS A 329 6.74 -13.37 -19.79
C HIS A 329 8.05 -12.62 -20.06
N PHE A 330 8.06 -11.70 -21.02
CA PHE A 330 9.31 -11.05 -21.46
C PHE A 330 9.83 -10.08 -20.40
N ILE A 331 8.95 -9.27 -19.80
CA ILE A 331 9.35 -8.35 -18.74
C ILE A 331 9.63 -9.13 -17.47
N GLY A 332 8.84 -10.18 -17.17
CA GLY A 332 9.12 -11.07 -16.03
C GLY A 332 10.52 -11.69 -16.09
N LYS A 333 11.00 -12.08 -17.27
CA LYS A 333 12.38 -12.59 -17.46
C LYS A 333 13.45 -11.54 -17.09
N ILE A 334 13.16 -10.26 -17.28
CA ILE A 334 14.08 -9.16 -16.97
C ILE A 334 13.97 -8.78 -15.49
N VAL A 335 12.77 -8.51 -14.99
CA VAL A 335 12.56 -7.91 -13.65
C VAL A 335 12.43 -8.95 -12.54
N LEU A 336 12.11 -10.21 -12.87
CA LEU A 336 11.96 -11.30 -11.90
C LEU A 336 12.43 -12.65 -12.48
N PRO A 337 13.72 -12.80 -12.83
CA PRO A 337 14.23 -13.95 -13.57
C PRO A 337 13.99 -15.27 -12.85
N ASP A 338 13.97 -15.29 -11.51
CA ASP A 338 13.83 -16.55 -10.77
C ASP A 338 12.38 -16.92 -10.52
N VAL A 339 11.52 -15.93 -10.34
CA VAL A 339 10.07 -16.16 -10.35
C VAL A 339 9.66 -16.63 -11.73
N HIS A 340 10.19 -16.02 -12.79
CA HIS A 340 9.97 -16.42 -14.17
C HIS A 340 10.48 -17.84 -14.42
N ALA A 341 11.73 -18.15 -14.08
CA ALA A 341 12.32 -19.48 -14.18
C ALA A 341 11.50 -20.53 -13.43
N ALA A 342 11.06 -20.23 -12.20
CA ALA A 342 10.15 -21.04 -11.42
C ALA A 342 8.79 -21.24 -12.09
N THR A 343 8.26 -20.19 -12.75
CA THR A 343 6.98 -20.21 -13.49
C THR A 343 7.05 -21.01 -14.78
N ILE A 344 8.24 -21.23 -15.35
CA ILE A 344 8.42 -22.06 -16.56
C ILE A 344 9.05 -23.43 -16.28
N GLY A 345 9.50 -23.68 -15.04
CA GLY A 345 10.07 -24.96 -14.60
C GLY A 345 11.57 -25.16 -14.84
N ASP A 346 12.37 -24.08 -14.92
CA ASP A 346 13.83 -24.15 -15.02
C ASP A 346 14.47 -24.38 -13.63
N LYS A 347 15.13 -25.53 -13.45
CA LYS A 347 15.61 -26.05 -12.16
C LYS A 347 17.03 -25.62 -11.78
N LYS A 348 17.74 -24.84 -12.62
CA LYS A 348 19.19 -24.59 -12.45
C LYS A 348 19.58 -23.60 -11.33
N ARG A 349 18.65 -22.96 -10.61
CA ARG A 349 18.95 -21.81 -9.70
C ARG A 349 18.50 -21.93 -8.24
N GLN A 350 18.20 -23.13 -7.73
CA GLN A 350 17.58 -23.28 -6.40
C GLN A 350 18.60 -23.52 -5.26
N GLN A 351 19.45 -22.54 -4.91
CA GLN A 351 20.25 -22.60 -3.66
C GLN A 351 20.21 -21.29 -2.85
N ASN A 352 20.04 -21.44 -1.53
CA ASN A 352 19.94 -20.41 -0.48
C ASN A 352 18.99 -19.22 -0.76
N LEU A 353 17.68 -19.51 -0.87
CA LEU A 353 16.64 -18.58 -1.30
C LEU A 353 16.57 -17.26 -0.51
N ARG A 354 16.91 -17.22 0.78
CA ARG A 354 16.73 -16.01 1.60
C ARG A 354 17.74 -14.91 1.26
N ALA A 355 19.04 -15.26 1.24
CA ALA A 355 20.09 -14.33 0.82
C ALA A 355 19.88 -13.90 -0.63
N TYR A 356 19.51 -14.87 -1.47
CA TYR A 356 19.18 -14.66 -2.87
C TYR A 356 18.02 -13.68 -3.10
N VAL A 357 16.93 -13.79 -2.34
CA VAL A 357 15.79 -12.85 -2.45
C VAL A 357 16.21 -11.42 -2.09
N ILE A 358 17.09 -11.22 -1.12
CA ILE A 358 17.59 -9.89 -0.75
C ILE A 358 18.51 -9.35 -1.85
N GLU A 359 19.40 -10.20 -2.37
CA GLU A 359 20.33 -9.84 -3.44
C GLU A 359 19.62 -9.52 -4.76
N ASP A 360 18.63 -10.33 -5.17
CA ASP A 360 17.84 -10.09 -6.39
C ASP A 360 17.06 -8.76 -6.29
N LYS A 361 16.61 -8.40 -5.09
CA LYS A 361 15.96 -7.12 -4.80
C LYS A 361 16.91 -5.94 -4.98
N ASN A 362 18.16 -6.07 -4.54
CA ASN A 362 19.21 -5.05 -4.78
C ASN A 362 19.54 -4.93 -6.27
N ASN A 363 19.52 -6.06 -6.98
CA ASN A 363 19.79 -6.11 -8.42
C ASN A 363 18.60 -5.67 -9.30
N LEU A 364 17.38 -5.56 -8.75
CA LEU A 364 16.20 -5.11 -9.52
C LEU A 364 16.44 -3.72 -10.12
N LEU A 365 16.98 -2.79 -9.33
CA LEU A 365 17.23 -1.42 -9.77
C LEU A 365 18.15 -1.34 -11.01
N GLN A 366 19.10 -2.26 -11.14
CA GLN A 366 20.00 -2.35 -12.29
C GLN A 366 19.29 -2.87 -13.54
N ARG A 367 18.22 -3.66 -13.38
CA ARG A 367 17.46 -4.30 -14.47
C ARG A 367 16.29 -3.44 -14.96
N LEU A 368 15.80 -2.50 -14.13
CA LEU A 368 14.70 -1.61 -14.51
C LEU A 368 14.96 -0.78 -15.77
N PRO A 369 16.13 -0.13 -15.95
CA PRO A 369 16.41 0.61 -17.18
C PRO A 369 16.32 -0.27 -18.43
N VAL A 370 16.80 -1.51 -18.36
CA VAL A 370 16.74 -2.48 -19.48
C VAL A 370 15.30 -2.86 -19.80
N ALA A 371 14.46 -3.08 -18.78
CA ALA A 371 13.04 -3.36 -18.98
C ALA A 371 12.31 -2.16 -19.60
N ILE A 372 12.61 -0.94 -19.16
CA ILE A 372 12.03 0.30 -19.68
C ILE A 372 12.42 0.50 -21.14
N GLU A 373 13.70 0.33 -21.49
CA GLU A 373 14.20 0.41 -22.86
C GLU A 373 13.53 -0.65 -23.74
N SER A 374 13.45 -1.89 -23.27
CA SER A 374 12.78 -2.99 -23.98
C SER A 374 11.32 -2.64 -24.27
N LEU A 375 10.57 -2.16 -23.28
CA LEU A 375 9.18 -1.75 -23.46
C LEU A 375 9.02 -0.56 -24.41
N SER A 376 9.96 0.38 -24.38
CA SER A 376 9.92 1.60 -25.20
C SER A 376 10.03 1.30 -26.70
N ASN A 377 10.60 0.15 -27.04
CA ASN A 377 10.72 -0.29 -28.42
C ASN A 377 9.41 -0.96 -28.93
N VAL A 378 8.47 -1.37 -28.06
CA VAL A 378 7.15 -1.90 -28.51
C VAL A 378 6.23 -0.71 -28.82
N PRO A 379 5.65 -0.64 -30.03
CA PRO A 379 4.71 0.44 -30.39
C PRO A 379 3.49 0.55 -29.47
N GLN A 380 2.87 -0.58 -29.10
CA GLN A 380 1.67 -0.62 -28.26
C GLN A 380 1.84 -1.55 -27.07
N VAL A 381 1.88 -1.01 -25.86
CA VAL A 381 1.99 -1.78 -24.61
C VAL A 381 0.69 -1.67 -23.82
N SER A 382 -0.37 -2.33 -24.31
CA SER A 382 -1.70 -2.38 -23.67
C SER A 382 -1.65 -2.93 -22.24
N ALA A 383 -0.65 -3.76 -21.94
CA ALA A 383 -0.44 -4.32 -20.61
C ALA A 383 0.05 -3.31 -19.56
N PHE A 384 0.56 -2.13 -19.94
CA PHE A 384 1.18 -1.20 -19.00
C PHE A 384 0.57 0.20 -19.08
N THR A 385 -0.66 0.29 -18.57
CA THR A 385 -1.43 1.54 -18.44
C THR A 385 -1.94 1.65 -17.00
N THR A 386 -2.25 2.86 -16.55
CA THR A 386 -2.84 3.07 -15.21
C THR A 386 -4.17 2.31 -15.06
N SER A 387 -5.04 2.44 -16.06
CA SER A 387 -6.34 1.76 -16.11
C SER A 387 -6.23 0.23 -16.13
N THR A 388 -5.31 -0.34 -16.92
CA THR A 388 -5.11 -1.80 -16.98
C THR A 388 -4.64 -2.35 -15.65
N ILE A 389 -3.69 -1.67 -14.99
CA ILE A 389 -3.15 -2.13 -13.71
C ILE A 389 -4.23 -2.08 -12.62
N HIS A 390 -4.96 -0.95 -12.49
CA HIS A 390 -6.07 -0.87 -11.53
C HIS A 390 -7.20 -1.86 -11.82
N SER A 391 -7.55 -2.03 -13.10
CA SER A 391 -8.56 -3.01 -13.50
C SER A 391 -8.15 -4.43 -13.14
N ALA A 392 -6.87 -4.77 -13.28
CA ALA A 392 -6.37 -6.07 -12.87
C ALA A 392 -6.43 -6.28 -11.35
N GLU A 393 -6.26 -5.24 -10.53
CA GLU A 393 -6.47 -5.34 -9.08
C GLU A 393 -7.92 -5.75 -8.76
N LEU A 394 -8.89 -5.11 -9.42
CA LEU A 394 -10.31 -5.42 -9.27
C LEU A 394 -10.66 -6.82 -9.76
N VAL A 395 -10.22 -7.17 -10.98
CA VAL A 395 -10.46 -8.48 -11.57
C VAL A 395 -9.84 -9.59 -10.71
N LEU A 396 -8.63 -9.40 -10.18
CA LEU A 396 -8.01 -10.37 -9.27
C LEU A 396 -8.89 -10.64 -8.04
N ILE A 397 -9.40 -9.59 -7.40
CA ILE A 397 -10.29 -9.71 -6.24
C ILE A 397 -11.56 -10.48 -6.62
N GLU A 398 -12.17 -10.18 -7.77
CA GLU A 398 -13.35 -10.90 -8.27
C GLU A 398 -13.07 -12.38 -8.50
N ARG A 399 -11.94 -12.73 -9.13
CA ARG A 399 -11.58 -14.13 -9.41
C ARG A 399 -11.29 -14.92 -8.14
N ILE A 400 -10.60 -14.31 -7.17
CA ILE A 400 -10.38 -14.91 -5.86
C ILE A 400 -11.73 -15.18 -5.16
N LYS A 401 -12.64 -14.20 -5.13
CA LYS A 401 -13.98 -14.36 -4.53
C LYS A 401 -14.81 -15.43 -5.23
N ALA A 402 -14.68 -15.57 -6.54
CA ALA A 402 -15.36 -16.58 -7.34
C ALA A 402 -14.70 -17.97 -7.29
N GLY A 403 -13.57 -18.14 -6.59
CA GLY A 403 -12.82 -19.40 -6.55
C GLY A 403 -12.19 -19.81 -7.88
N LYS A 404 -12.00 -18.87 -8.82
CA LYS A 404 -11.39 -19.12 -10.14
C LYS A 404 -9.86 -18.99 -10.05
N TRP A 405 -9.19 -19.98 -9.47
CA TRP A 405 -7.80 -19.83 -9.06
C TRP A 405 -6.81 -19.83 -10.22
N VAL A 406 -7.09 -20.56 -11.31
CA VAL A 406 -6.26 -20.53 -12.52
C VAL A 406 -6.25 -19.14 -13.18
N GLU A 407 -7.40 -18.44 -13.21
CA GLU A 407 -7.46 -17.06 -13.71
C GLU A 407 -6.79 -16.09 -12.72
N ALA A 408 -6.99 -16.29 -11.41
CA ALA A 408 -6.37 -15.49 -10.37
C ALA A 408 -4.83 -15.61 -10.36
N SER A 409 -4.26 -16.79 -10.62
CA SER A 409 -2.80 -16.99 -10.68
C SER A 409 -2.18 -16.23 -11.86
N ARG A 410 -2.84 -16.22 -13.03
CA ARG A 410 -2.41 -15.46 -14.22
C ARG A 410 -2.49 -13.95 -13.98
N CYS A 411 -3.60 -13.49 -13.41
CA CYS A 411 -3.79 -12.07 -13.10
C CYS A 411 -2.78 -11.58 -12.05
N SER A 412 -2.56 -12.37 -10.99
CA SER A 412 -1.57 -12.05 -9.96
C SER A 412 -0.13 -12.07 -10.48
N LEU A 413 0.23 -12.99 -11.39
CA LEU A 413 1.54 -12.98 -12.06
C LEU A 413 1.75 -11.70 -12.86
N TYR A 414 0.77 -11.30 -13.66
CA TYR A 414 0.84 -10.05 -14.42
C TYR A 414 1.05 -8.84 -13.50
N LEU A 415 0.22 -8.69 -12.47
CA LEU A 415 0.31 -7.59 -11.51
C LEU A 415 1.68 -7.57 -10.82
N LEU A 416 2.22 -8.74 -10.47
CA LEU A 416 3.52 -8.86 -9.83
C LEU A 416 4.65 -8.32 -10.72
N VAL A 417 4.62 -8.62 -12.02
CA VAL A 417 5.60 -8.09 -12.99
C VAL A 417 5.42 -6.59 -13.19
N ALA A 418 4.19 -6.11 -13.34
CA ALA A 418 3.89 -4.68 -13.48
C ALA A 418 4.34 -3.89 -12.24
N TYR A 419 4.07 -4.41 -11.04
CA TYR A 419 4.45 -3.76 -9.80
C TYR A 419 5.96 -3.70 -9.60
N CYS A 420 6.75 -4.65 -10.12
CA CYS A 420 8.21 -4.58 -10.03
C CYS A 420 8.78 -3.34 -10.74
N LEU A 421 8.10 -2.85 -11.78
CA LEU A 421 8.48 -1.59 -12.43
C LEU A 421 8.14 -0.38 -11.55
N LEU A 422 7.03 -0.43 -10.80
CA LEU A 422 6.45 0.73 -10.12
C LEU A 422 6.91 0.90 -8.66
N TYR A 423 7.10 -0.22 -7.96
CA TYR A 423 7.25 -0.25 -6.50
C TYR A 423 8.63 -0.78 -6.08
N PRO A 424 9.18 -0.29 -4.97
CA PRO A 424 10.29 -0.95 -4.30
C PRO A 424 9.94 -2.39 -3.89
N PRO A 425 10.88 -3.35 -3.93
CA PRO A 425 10.56 -4.76 -3.72
C PRO A 425 9.99 -5.12 -2.34
N LEU A 426 10.23 -4.30 -1.32
CA LEU A 426 9.69 -4.47 0.04
C LEU A 426 8.60 -3.46 0.36
N HIS A 427 8.12 -2.70 -0.62
CA HIS A 427 6.95 -1.86 -0.44
C HIS A 427 5.75 -2.72 0.03
N PRO A 428 4.89 -2.23 0.96
CA PRO A 428 3.76 -3.00 1.48
C PRO A 428 2.85 -3.62 0.41
N LYS A 429 2.60 -2.90 -0.68
CA LYS A 429 1.84 -3.43 -1.83
C LYS A 429 2.52 -4.65 -2.46
N MET A 430 3.84 -4.58 -2.66
CA MET A 430 4.65 -5.67 -3.22
C MET A 430 4.71 -6.88 -2.29
N ALA A 431 4.99 -6.65 -1.01
CA ALA A 431 5.07 -7.71 -0.02
C ALA A 431 3.74 -8.44 0.13
N TYR A 432 2.63 -7.71 0.24
CA TYR A 432 1.29 -8.31 0.26
C TYR A 432 1.01 -9.09 -1.03
N HIS A 433 1.29 -8.50 -2.20
CA HIS A 433 1.01 -9.14 -3.48
C HIS A 433 1.83 -10.42 -3.72
N SER A 434 3.05 -10.50 -3.18
CA SER A 434 3.85 -11.74 -3.25
C SER A 434 3.17 -12.93 -2.57
N LEU A 435 2.48 -12.70 -1.44
CA LEU A 435 1.64 -13.70 -0.77
C LEU A 435 0.42 -14.06 -1.61
N ILE A 436 -0.26 -13.05 -2.19
CA ILE A 436 -1.44 -13.29 -3.03
C ILE A 436 -1.08 -14.11 -4.27
N PHE A 437 0.07 -13.84 -4.88
CA PHE A 437 0.59 -14.61 -5.99
C PHE A 437 0.89 -16.06 -5.58
N ALA A 438 1.65 -16.28 -4.50
CA ALA A 438 1.97 -17.62 -4.00
C ALA A 438 0.69 -18.42 -3.68
N ARG A 439 -0.27 -17.80 -2.99
CA ARG A 439 -1.57 -18.40 -2.66
C ARG A 439 -2.39 -18.74 -3.90
N SER A 440 -2.49 -17.81 -4.86
CA SER A 440 -3.24 -18.03 -6.09
C SER A 440 -2.63 -19.16 -6.92
N CYS A 441 -1.31 -19.24 -6.99
CA CYS A 441 -0.62 -20.33 -7.67
C CYS A 441 -0.81 -21.68 -6.99
N TRP A 442 -0.74 -21.74 -5.66
CA TRP A 442 -1.02 -22.96 -4.91
C TRP A 442 -2.45 -23.45 -5.14
N ASN A 443 -3.43 -22.57 -5.01
CA ASN A 443 -4.82 -22.95 -5.21
C ASN A 443 -5.11 -23.34 -6.66
N ALA A 444 -4.46 -22.71 -7.64
CA ALA A 444 -4.53 -23.10 -9.04
C ALA A 444 -3.95 -24.51 -9.26
N LEU A 445 -2.83 -24.85 -8.61
CA LEU A 445 -2.27 -26.20 -8.67
C LEU A 445 -3.26 -27.23 -8.14
N VAL A 446 -3.85 -26.99 -6.98
CA VAL A 446 -4.87 -27.87 -6.38
C VAL A 446 -6.09 -28.01 -7.30
N GLU A 447 -6.60 -26.91 -7.85
CA GLU A 447 -7.73 -26.93 -8.80
C GLU A 447 -7.41 -27.78 -10.04
N MET A 448 -6.22 -27.61 -10.62
CA MET A 448 -5.79 -28.37 -11.81
C MET A 448 -5.64 -29.87 -11.53
N GLU A 449 -5.08 -30.25 -10.39
CA GLU A 449 -4.92 -31.65 -9.97
C GLU A 449 -6.28 -32.33 -9.76
N LEU A 450 -7.27 -31.63 -9.20
CA LEU A 450 -8.62 -32.16 -9.01
C LEU A 450 -9.35 -32.42 -10.33
N ILE A 451 -9.11 -31.58 -11.35
CA ILE A 451 -9.74 -31.71 -12.67
C ILE A 451 -8.93 -32.67 -13.59
N GLY A 452 -7.72 -33.07 -13.19
CA GLY A 452 -6.84 -33.96 -13.96
C GLY A 452 -6.23 -33.31 -15.20
N ILE A 453 -5.99 -31.99 -15.17
CA ILE A 453 -5.50 -31.22 -16.31
C ILE A 453 -3.97 -31.32 -16.43
N GLN A 454 -3.49 -31.89 -17.55
CA GLN A 454 -2.11 -31.78 -18.08
C GLN A 454 -0.98 -31.90 -17.04
N ARG A 455 -0.48 -33.14 -16.83
CA ARG A 455 0.69 -33.46 -15.98
C ARG A 455 1.92 -32.54 -16.13
N LYS A 456 2.12 -31.90 -17.28
CA LYS A 456 3.22 -30.95 -17.50
C LYS A 456 2.99 -29.61 -16.78
N LEU A 457 1.76 -29.09 -16.77
CA LEU A 457 1.41 -27.82 -16.13
C LEU A 457 1.42 -27.95 -14.60
N GLU A 458 0.89 -29.06 -14.08
CA GLU A 458 0.98 -29.43 -12.66
C GLU A 458 2.44 -29.44 -12.18
N LYS A 459 3.35 -30.06 -12.94
CA LYS A 459 4.79 -30.10 -12.61
C LYS A 459 5.44 -28.72 -12.58
N VAL A 460 5.05 -27.82 -13.48
CA VAL A 460 5.57 -26.44 -13.53
C VAL A 460 5.15 -25.68 -12.27
N TYR A 461 3.86 -25.70 -11.94
CA TYR A 461 3.34 -25.04 -10.74
C TYR A 461 3.91 -25.65 -9.46
N ALA A 462 4.02 -26.97 -9.38
CA ALA A 462 4.62 -27.66 -8.22
C ALA A 462 6.09 -27.26 -8.02
N GLY A 463 6.87 -27.12 -9.09
CA GLY A 463 8.26 -26.69 -9.04
C GLY A 463 8.42 -25.24 -8.58
N GLY A 464 7.54 -24.34 -9.02
CA GLY A 464 7.63 -22.92 -8.69
C GLY A 464 7.03 -22.54 -7.33
N THR A 465 6.02 -23.27 -6.85
CA THR A 465 5.26 -22.92 -5.63
C THR A 465 6.15 -22.76 -4.41
N ARG A 466 7.14 -23.64 -4.20
CA ARG A 466 8.09 -23.52 -3.09
C ARG A 466 8.84 -22.17 -3.13
N THR A 467 9.34 -21.77 -4.30
CA THR A 467 10.06 -20.51 -4.48
C THR A 467 9.16 -19.31 -4.18
N TRP A 468 7.91 -19.35 -4.66
CA TRP A 468 6.97 -18.25 -4.47
C TRP A 468 6.56 -18.09 -3.00
N ILE A 469 6.33 -19.19 -2.28
CA ILE A 469 6.01 -19.15 -0.85
C ILE A 469 7.19 -18.60 -0.04
N GLU A 470 8.42 -19.04 -0.30
CA GLU A 470 9.59 -18.50 0.40
C GLU A 470 9.82 -17.00 0.09
N TRP A 471 9.56 -16.57 -1.14
CA TRP A 471 9.64 -15.16 -1.49
C TRP A 471 8.59 -14.32 -0.77
N ALA A 472 7.36 -14.82 -0.69
CA ALA A 472 6.28 -14.21 0.08
C ALA A 472 6.63 -14.13 1.56
N LYS A 473 7.18 -15.20 2.12
CA LYS A 473 7.57 -15.29 3.52
C LYS A 473 8.61 -14.25 3.88
N VAL A 474 9.71 -14.15 3.14
CA VAL A 474 10.75 -13.12 3.37
C VAL A 474 10.18 -11.71 3.25
N SER A 475 9.34 -11.45 2.25
CA SER A 475 8.76 -10.13 2.03
C SER A 475 7.78 -9.74 3.13
N VAL A 476 6.95 -10.67 3.59
CA VAL A 476 6.00 -10.45 4.71
C VAL A 476 6.74 -10.25 6.03
N ASP A 477 7.80 -11.03 6.32
CA ASP A 477 8.63 -10.87 7.52
C ASP A 477 9.20 -9.46 7.62
N LEU A 478 9.91 -9.01 6.57
CA LEU A 478 10.60 -7.73 6.56
C LEU A 478 9.63 -6.55 6.54
N THR A 479 8.51 -6.64 5.83
CA THR A 479 7.60 -5.50 5.65
C THR A 479 6.52 -5.42 6.74
N PHE A 480 5.94 -6.56 7.14
CA PHE A 480 4.82 -6.59 8.08
C PHE A 480 5.20 -7.16 9.44
N GLY A 481 6.23 -8.00 9.55
CA GLY A 481 6.63 -8.63 10.80
C GLY A 481 5.90 -9.95 11.08
N ARG A 482 6.51 -10.79 11.92
CA ARG A 482 6.08 -12.17 12.22
C ARG A 482 4.86 -12.27 13.13
N GLU A 483 4.53 -11.17 13.80
CA GLU A 483 3.39 -11.08 14.71
C GLU A 483 2.04 -10.93 13.98
N THR A 484 2.06 -10.76 12.66
CA THR A 484 0.87 -10.42 11.85
C THR A 484 0.07 -11.64 11.37
N GLY A 485 -1.20 -11.43 11.03
CA GLY A 485 -2.01 -12.44 10.34
C GLY A 485 -1.41 -12.90 9.00
N LEU A 486 -0.79 -11.99 8.25
CA LEU A 486 -0.14 -12.31 6.97
C LEU A 486 1.03 -13.29 7.14
N TRP A 487 1.81 -13.15 8.21
CA TRP A 487 2.89 -14.10 8.51
C TRP A 487 2.34 -15.49 8.84
N ARG A 488 1.25 -15.56 9.62
CA ARG A 488 0.58 -16.83 9.89
C ARG A 488 0.08 -17.48 8.61
N GLU A 489 -0.57 -16.72 7.74
CA GLU A 489 -1.09 -17.20 6.46
C GLU A 489 0.02 -17.80 5.56
N VAL A 490 1.16 -17.12 5.42
CA VAL A 490 2.25 -17.65 4.59
C VAL A 490 2.91 -18.89 5.19
N VAL A 491 2.99 -18.98 6.53
CA VAL A 491 3.49 -20.17 7.22
C VAL A 491 2.53 -21.36 7.06
N GLU A 492 1.23 -21.12 7.19
CA GLU A 492 0.19 -22.13 6.94
C GLU A 492 0.25 -22.64 5.49
N LEU A 493 0.38 -21.72 4.52
CA LEU A 493 0.54 -22.07 3.10
C LEU A 493 1.77 -22.97 2.87
N GLN A 494 2.91 -22.64 3.47
CA GLN A 494 4.14 -23.45 3.39
C GLN A 494 3.92 -24.85 4.00
N TRP A 495 3.27 -24.91 5.17
CA TRP A 495 3.02 -26.17 5.87
C TRP A 495 2.10 -27.10 5.07
N VAL A 496 1.00 -26.55 4.51
CA VAL A 496 0.08 -27.31 3.65
C VAL A 496 0.82 -27.81 2.41
N PHE A 497 1.60 -26.95 1.73
CA PHE A 497 2.39 -27.35 0.58
C PHE A 497 3.36 -28.51 0.90
N ASP A 498 4.16 -28.38 1.96
CA ASP A 498 5.14 -29.41 2.33
C ASP A 498 4.49 -30.74 2.73
N ARG A 499 3.32 -30.69 3.39
CA ARG A 499 2.56 -31.90 3.73
C ARG A 499 2.11 -32.65 2.49
N GLU A 500 1.53 -31.96 1.51
CA GLU A 500 1.08 -32.58 0.25
C GLU A 500 2.25 -33.16 -0.56
N GLN A 501 3.40 -32.47 -0.59
CA GLN A 501 4.60 -32.99 -1.26
C GLN A 501 5.14 -34.26 -0.57
N LYS A 502 5.09 -34.34 0.76
CA LYS A 502 5.48 -35.55 1.50
C LYS A 502 4.57 -36.72 1.19
N VAL A 503 3.25 -36.52 1.16
CA VAL A 503 2.29 -37.57 0.79
C VAL A 503 2.58 -38.09 -0.62
N LYS A 504 2.79 -37.19 -1.59
CA LYS A 504 3.14 -37.55 -2.97
C LYS A 504 4.48 -38.27 -3.12
N SER A 505 5.43 -38.04 -2.20
CA SER A 505 6.71 -38.76 -2.20
C SER A 505 6.63 -40.15 -1.56
N CYS A 506 5.58 -40.43 -0.79
CA CYS A 506 5.35 -41.73 -0.14
C CYS A 506 4.41 -42.65 -0.92
N SER A 507 3.65 -42.10 -1.88
CA SER A 507 2.80 -42.80 -2.85
C SER A 507 3.55 -43.09 -4.14
#